data_AF-A0A2T4AZK7-F1
#
_entry.id   AF-A0A2T4AZK7-F1
#
_cell.length_a   1.000
_cell.length_b   1.000
_cell.length_c   1.000
_cell.angle_alpha   90.00
_cell.angle_beta   90.00
_cell.angle_gamma   90.00
#
_symmetry.space_group_name_H-M   'P 1'
#
loop_
_entity.id
_entity.type
_entity.pdbx_description
1 polymer ?
#
loop_
_entity_poly.entity_id
_entity_poly.type
_entity_poly.pdbx_seq_one_letter_code
_entity_poly.pdbx_strand_id
1 'polypeptide(L)'
;TKKQTKKLFEAKKSQLATDFLCQLDTRITHGKIGELTESTGGVKIVWSNTLKTTAGRANWKREAIISKQTSDSGTAGVKQYRHHSSIELSEKVIDDEQRLLNVIAHEFCHLANFMINGITDNPHGKEFKAWAAKCSQTFASQGIKVTTKHSYEIDFKYVWACTACGCEYKRHSKSIDPKRHRCGACKAALEQTKPTPRQTPSTGQLSGYQLFVKEQMKIVKSENPSSPQKEIMSIIAEKWAKAKS
;
A
#
# COMPACT_ATOMS: atom_id res chain seq x y z
N THR A 1 16.98 4.01 11.50
CA THR A 1 17.10 2.99 10.42
C THR A 1 15.83 2.97 9.57
N LYS A 2 15.88 2.54 8.30
CA LYS A 2 14.69 2.45 7.39
C LYS A 2 13.48 1.74 8.02
N LYS A 3 13.74 0.74 8.86
CA LYS A 3 12.71 0.00 9.63
C LYS A 3 11.98 0.87 10.66
N GLN A 4 12.68 1.77 11.35
CA GLN A 4 12.11 2.67 12.34
C GLN A 4 11.26 3.76 11.68
N THR A 5 11.74 4.36 10.59
CA THR A 5 10.97 5.32 9.79
C THR A 5 9.66 4.71 9.29
N LYS A 6 9.72 3.49 8.75
CA LYS A 6 8.50 2.76 8.34
C LYS A 6 7.55 2.54 9.51
N LYS A 7 8.04 2.07 10.67
CA LYS A 7 7.18 1.86 11.85
C LYS A 7 6.48 3.15 12.30
N LEU A 8 7.20 4.28 12.28
CA LEU A 8 6.63 5.59 12.63
C LEU A 8 5.57 6.04 11.63
N PHE A 9 5.82 5.85 10.32
CA PHE A 9 4.84 6.14 9.28
C PHE A 9 3.58 5.29 9.44
N GLU A 10 3.73 3.96 9.58
CA GLU A 10 2.59 3.04 9.77
C GLU A 10 1.73 3.42 10.97
N ALA A 11 2.32 3.90 12.06
CA ALA A 11 1.60 4.32 13.26
C ALA A 11 0.74 5.58 13.05
N LYS A 12 1.15 6.48 12.14
CA LYS A 12 0.48 7.78 11.93
C LYS A 12 -0.31 7.90 10.62
N LYS A 13 -0.13 6.98 9.67
CA LYS A 13 -0.65 7.11 8.29
C LYS A 13 -2.17 7.32 8.22
N SER A 14 -2.93 6.66 9.09
CA SER A 14 -4.40 6.78 9.07
C SER A 14 -4.86 8.17 9.52
N GLN A 15 -4.24 8.72 10.57
CA GLN A 15 -4.56 10.08 11.03
C GLN A 15 -4.15 11.10 9.97
N LEU A 16 -2.93 10.97 9.44
CA LEU A 16 -2.42 11.83 8.38
C LEU A 16 -3.34 11.83 7.15
N ALA A 17 -3.88 10.67 6.77
CA ALA A 17 -4.82 10.56 5.66
C ALA A 17 -6.12 11.35 5.92
N THR A 18 -6.71 11.19 7.10
CA THR A 18 -7.94 11.90 7.49
C THR A 18 -7.71 13.41 7.59
N ASP A 19 -6.63 13.85 8.22
CA ASP A 19 -6.30 15.27 8.38
C ASP A 19 -6.08 15.94 7.03
N PHE A 20 -5.37 15.27 6.12
CA PHE A 20 -5.11 15.81 4.80
C PHE A 20 -6.37 15.83 3.92
N LEU A 21 -7.23 14.83 4.02
CA LEU A 21 -8.53 14.83 3.34
C LEU A 21 -9.41 16.01 3.80
N CYS A 22 -9.44 16.29 5.10
CA CYS A 22 -10.16 17.44 5.66
C CYS A 22 -9.57 18.78 5.13
N GLN A 23 -8.25 18.90 5.06
CA GLN A 23 -7.59 20.08 4.48
C GLN A 23 -7.92 20.25 2.99
N LEU A 24 -7.92 19.16 2.21
CA LEU A 24 -8.30 19.19 0.80
C LEU A 24 -9.73 19.69 0.64
N ASP A 25 -10.68 19.13 1.37
CA ASP A 25 -12.08 19.56 1.27
C ASP A 25 -12.25 21.03 1.66
N THR A 26 -11.63 21.44 2.77
CA THR A 26 -11.68 22.83 3.24
C THR A 26 -11.10 23.80 2.22
N ARG A 27 -9.93 23.52 1.65
CA ARG A 27 -9.18 24.48 0.83
C ARG A 27 -9.47 24.41 -0.66
N ILE A 28 -9.92 23.27 -1.15
CA ILE A 28 -10.16 23.04 -2.58
C ILE A 28 -11.64 23.17 -2.91
N THR A 29 -12.52 22.62 -2.08
CA THR A 29 -13.97 22.55 -2.32
C THR A 29 -14.79 23.31 -1.28
N HIS A 30 -14.14 24.05 -0.38
CA HIS A 30 -14.80 24.86 0.65
C HIS A 30 -15.77 24.05 1.54
N GLY A 31 -15.42 22.80 1.85
CA GLY A 31 -16.24 21.90 2.67
C GLY A 31 -17.39 21.22 1.91
N LYS A 32 -17.52 21.44 0.59
CA LYS A 32 -18.68 20.95 -0.18
C LYS A 32 -18.76 19.43 -0.23
N ILE A 33 -17.63 18.72 -0.26
CA ILE A 33 -17.66 17.25 -0.29
C ILE A 33 -18.09 16.70 1.07
N GLY A 34 -17.62 17.29 2.17
CA GLY A 34 -18.06 17.01 3.53
C GLY A 34 -19.56 17.23 3.68
N GLU A 35 -20.08 18.38 3.25
CA GLU A 35 -21.52 18.69 3.26
C GLU A 35 -22.34 17.63 2.51
N LEU A 36 -21.93 17.26 1.28
CA LEU A 36 -22.64 16.27 0.47
C LEU A 36 -22.64 14.86 1.09
N THR A 37 -21.61 14.52 1.86
CA THR A 37 -21.41 13.19 2.45
C THR A 37 -21.79 13.10 3.92
N GLU A 38 -22.14 14.21 4.58
CA GLU A 38 -22.42 14.32 6.02
C GLU A 38 -23.44 13.28 6.47
N SER A 39 -24.57 13.18 5.77
CA SER A 39 -25.65 12.22 6.07
C SER A 39 -25.25 10.75 5.95
N THR A 40 -24.08 10.44 5.38
CA THR A 40 -23.56 9.07 5.23
C THR A 40 -22.28 8.82 6.04
N GLY A 41 -21.91 9.77 6.90
CA GLY A 41 -20.74 9.70 7.77
C GLY A 41 -19.44 10.21 7.13
N GLY A 42 -19.53 11.08 6.12
CA GLY A 42 -18.36 11.67 5.46
C GLY A 42 -17.68 10.74 4.44
N VAL A 43 -16.60 11.24 3.83
CA VAL A 43 -15.73 10.42 2.96
C VAL A 43 -14.90 9.46 3.80
N LYS A 44 -15.02 8.15 3.54
CA LYS A 44 -14.33 7.11 4.31
C LYS A 44 -12.94 6.80 3.74
N ILE A 45 -11.90 6.79 4.57
CA ILE A 45 -10.59 6.22 4.20
C ILE A 45 -10.62 4.70 4.44
N VAL A 46 -10.31 3.91 3.41
CA VAL A 46 -10.30 2.44 3.48
C VAL A 46 -8.93 1.91 3.08
N TRP A 47 -8.24 1.23 3.99
CA TRP A 47 -6.95 0.62 3.69
C TRP A 47 -7.13 -0.79 3.09
N SER A 48 -6.47 -1.07 1.98
CA SER A 48 -6.65 -2.27 1.18
C SER A 48 -5.37 -3.03 0.96
N ASN A 49 -5.44 -4.34 1.22
CA ASN A 49 -4.36 -5.30 0.96
C ASN A 49 -4.43 -5.93 -0.45
N THR A 50 -5.52 -5.67 -1.18
CA THR A 50 -5.83 -6.30 -2.47
C THR A 50 -5.51 -5.39 -3.67
N LEU A 51 -5.43 -4.07 -3.47
CA LEU A 51 -4.92 -3.13 -4.47
C LEU A 51 -3.42 -3.39 -4.73
N LYS A 52 -3.14 -4.00 -5.88
CA LYS A 52 -1.78 -4.42 -6.29
C LYS A 52 -1.19 -3.59 -7.42
N THR A 53 -2.02 -2.89 -8.18
CA THR A 53 -1.63 -2.18 -9.41
C THR A 53 -1.90 -0.68 -9.36
N THR A 54 -2.68 -0.22 -8.39
CA THR A 54 -2.95 1.20 -8.14
C THR A 54 -2.67 1.50 -6.67
N ALA A 55 -2.25 2.73 -6.40
CA ALA A 55 -1.98 3.19 -5.03
C ALA A 55 -3.26 3.60 -4.30
N GLY A 56 -4.27 4.05 -5.04
CA GLY A 56 -5.58 4.41 -4.50
C GLY A 56 -6.72 4.15 -5.49
N ARG A 57 -7.95 4.39 -5.01
CA ARG A 57 -9.19 4.46 -5.79
C ARG A 57 -10.26 5.27 -5.06
N ALA A 58 -10.82 6.27 -5.73
CA ALA A 58 -12.06 6.91 -5.31
C ALA A 58 -13.30 6.07 -5.68
N ASN A 59 -14.21 5.89 -4.72
CA ASN A 59 -15.52 5.28 -4.92
C ASN A 59 -16.61 6.28 -4.55
N TRP A 60 -17.62 6.41 -5.39
CA TRP A 60 -18.78 7.24 -5.13
C TRP A 60 -20.06 6.56 -5.61
N LYS A 61 -21.12 6.67 -4.80
CA LYS A 61 -22.49 6.26 -5.14
C LYS A 61 -23.46 7.33 -4.69
N ARG A 62 -24.35 7.75 -5.59
CA ARG A 62 -25.49 8.64 -5.29
C ARG A 62 -26.77 7.82 -5.16
N GLU A 63 -27.43 7.92 -4.02
CA GLU A 63 -28.72 7.30 -3.74
C GLU A 63 -29.82 8.36 -3.73
N ALA A 64 -30.89 8.14 -4.49
CA ALA A 64 -32.05 9.04 -4.51
C ALA A 64 -33.09 8.59 -3.47
N ILE A 65 -33.55 9.53 -2.66
CA ILE A 65 -34.58 9.32 -1.63
C ILE A 65 -35.77 10.18 -1.99
N ILE A 66 -36.93 9.54 -2.11
CA ILE A 66 -38.19 10.21 -2.35
C ILE A 66 -38.95 10.23 -1.04
N SER A 67 -39.01 11.41 -0.39
CA SER A 67 -39.89 11.60 0.75
C SER A 67 -41.24 12.12 0.25
N LYS A 68 -42.32 11.47 0.70
CA LYS A 68 -43.68 11.97 0.49
C LYS A 68 -43.98 12.93 1.64
N GLN A 69 -44.01 14.23 1.35
CA GLN A 69 -44.57 15.20 2.29
C GLN A 69 -46.05 15.39 1.94
N THR A 70 -46.92 15.10 2.89
CA THR A 70 -48.33 15.49 2.84
C THR A 70 -48.40 16.97 3.24
N SER A 71 -48.68 17.82 2.27
CA SER A 71 -49.05 19.22 2.51
C SER A 71 -50.53 19.41 2.19
N ASP A 72 -51.19 20.37 2.84
CA ASP A 72 -52.61 20.68 2.64
C ASP A 72 -52.97 21.10 1.19
N SER A 73 -51.96 21.28 0.32
CA SER A 73 -52.13 21.65 -1.10
C SER A 73 -51.73 20.55 -2.09
N GLY A 74 -51.48 19.32 -1.63
CA GLY A 74 -51.18 18.15 -2.48
C GLY A 74 -49.91 17.40 -2.08
N THR A 75 -49.71 16.22 -2.70
CA THR A 75 -48.52 15.37 -2.46
C THR A 75 -47.39 15.76 -3.40
N ALA A 76 -46.46 16.61 -2.94
CA ALA A 76 -45.21 16.88 -3.66
C ALA A 76 -44.10 15.97 -3.12
N GLY A 77 -43.51 15.14 -3.96
CA GLY A 77 -42.36 14.31 -3.60
C GLY A 77 -41.08 15.14 -3.58
N VAL A 78 -40.46 15.34 -2.42
CA VAL A 78 -39.13 15.98 -2.34
C VAL A 78 -38.07 14.92 -2.66
N LYS A 79 -37.32 15.14 -3.75
CA LYS A 79 -36.16 14.29 -4.09
C LYS A 79 -34.94 14.79 -3.33
N GLN A 80 -34.46 13.99 -2.39
CA GLN A 80 -33.20 14.19 -1.69
C GLN A 80 -32.16 13.18 -2.18
N TYR A 81 -30.88 13.49 -2.03
CA TYR A 81 -29.79 12.58 -2.39
C TYR A 81 -28.87 12.31 -1.22
N ARG A 82 -28.46 11.05 -1.05
CA ARG A 82 -27.36 10.66 -0.17
C ARG A 82 -26.14 10.31 -1.00
N HIS A 83 -24.98 10.83 -0.63
CA HIS A 83 -23.73 10.56 -1.33
C HIS A 83 -22.85 9.68 -0.45
N HIS A 84 -22.65 8.42 -0.86
CA HIS A 84 -21.70 7.53 -0.22
C HIS A 84 -20.36 7.64 -0.95
N SER A 85 -19.29 7.98 -0.22
CA SER A 85 -17.97 8.16 -0.81
C SER A 85 -16.88 7.50 0.04
N SER A 86 -15.88 6.93 -0.63
CA SER A 86 -14.67 6.44 0.02
C SER A 86 -13.44 6.61 -0.85
N ILE A 87 -12.28 6.73 -0.21
CA ILE A 87 -10.96 6.64 -0.83
C ILE A 87 -10.33 5.35 -0.33
N GLU A 88 -10.19 4.38 -1.22
CA GLU A 88 -9.46 3.13 -0.97
C GLU A 88 -7.97 3.38 -1.22
N LEU A 89 -7.11 2.95 -0.30
CA LEU A 89 -5.66 3.17 -0.30
C LEU A 89 -4.89 1.86 -0.18
N SER A 90 -3.85 1.65 -0.98
CA SER A 90 -3.07 0.42 -0.97
C SER A 90 -2.03 0.39 0.16
N GLU A 91 -2.19 -0.59 1.06
CA GLU A 91 -1.23 -0.94 2.12
C GLU A 91 0.17 -1.28 1.58
N LYS A 92 0.24 -1.78 0.34
CA LYS A 92 1.47 -2.33 -0.24
C LYS A 92 2.22 -1.34 -1.10
N VAL A 93 1.52 -0.34 -1.63
CA VAL A 93 2.09 0.66 -2.54
C VAL A 93 2.44 1.94 -1.77
N ILE A 94 1.66 2.31 -0.76
CA ILE A 94 1.91 3.52 0.03
C ILE A 94 2.80 3.17 1.22
N ASP A 95 4.09 3.50 1.10
CA ASP A 95 5.13 3.18 2.07
C ASP A 95 5.79 4.41 2.69
N ASP A 96 5.40 5.61 2.25
CA ASP A 96 5.85 6.90 2.79
C ASP A 96 4.75 7.97 2.77
N GLU A 97 4.99 9.04 3.51
CA GLU A 97 4.07 10.16 3.69
C GLU A 97 3.85 10.98 2.42
N GLN A 98 4.90 11.28 1.66
CA GLN A 98 4.77 12.08 0.43
C GLN A 98 3.88 11.36 -0.58
N ARG A 99 4.05 10.04 -0.72
CA ARG A 99 3.22 9.19 -1.56
C ARG A 99 1.78 9.16 -1.08
N LEU A 100 1.55 9.01 0.22
CA LEU A 100 0.19 9.03 0.80
C LEU A 100 -0.55 10.31 0.42
N LEU A 101 0.06 11.48 0.65
CA LEU A 101 -0.59 12.76 0.38
C LEU A 101 -0.88 12.95 -1.12
N ASN A 102 0.06 12.60 -2.00
CA ASN A 102 -0.17 12.71 -3.44
C ASN A 102 -1.29 11.79 -3.95
N VAL A 103 -1.36 10.56 -3.43
CA VAL A 103 -2.44 9.62 -3.76
C VAL A 103 -3.78 10.17 -3.30
N ILE A 104 -3.89 10.61 -2.04
CA ILE A 104 -5.15 11.18 -1.53
C ILE A 104 -5.57 12.41 -2.33
N ALA A 105 -4.64 13.31 -2.68
CA ALA A 105 -4.95 14.47 -3.51
C ALA A 105 -5.49 14.06 -4.90
N HIS A 106 -4.93 13.02 -5.51
CA HIS A 106 -5.43 12.47 -6.77
C HIS A 106 -6.84 11.89 -6.63
N GLU A 107 -7.07 11.01 -5.66
CA GLU A 107 -8.39 10.40 -5.43
C GLU A 107 -9.44 11.43 -5.02
N PHE A 108 -9.04 12.47 -4.30
CA PHE A 108 -9.90 13.60 -3.98
C PHE A 108 -10.34 14.38 -5.22
N CYS A 109 -9.44 14.60 -6.19
CA CYS A 109 -9.81 15.22 -7.46
C CYS A 109 -10.86 14.40 -8.23
N HIS A 110 -10.80 13.06 -8.13
CA HIS A 110 -11.86 12.21 -8.66
C HIS A 110 -13.19 12.45 -7.94
N LEU A 111 -13.21 12.45 -6.60
CA LEU A 111 -14.43 12.75 -5.85
C LEU A 111 -15.02 14.12 -6.19
N ALA A 112 -14.18 15.16 -6.31
CA ALA A 112 -14.63 16.50 -6.71
C ALA A 112 -15.27 16.47 -8.11
N ASN A 113 -14.64 15.80 -9.07
CA ASN A 113 -15.17 15.67 -10.43
C ASN A 113 -16.53 14.92 -10.45
N PHE A 114 -16.63 13.84 -9.67
CA PHE A 114 -17.85 13.05 -9.56
C PHE A 114 -19.00 13.80 -8.88
N MET A 115 -18.71 14.42 -7.74
CA MET A 115 -19.74 14.93 -6.84
C MET A 115 -20.12 16.38 -7.13
N ILE A 116 -19.19 17.20 -7.60
CA ILE A 116 -19.40 18.63 -7.87
C ILE A 116 -19.69 18.85 -9.35
N ASN A 117 -18.90 18.27 -10.25
CA ASN A 117 -19.12 18.43 -11.70
C ASN A 117 -20.11 17.43 -12.29
N GLY A 118 -20.38 16.31 -11.60
CA GLY A 118 -21.28 15.27 -12.09
C GLY A 118 -20.70 14.44 -13.24
N ILE A 119 -19.38 14.47 -13.46
CA ILE A 119 -18.71 13.81 -14.59
C ILE A 119 -18.17 12.46 -14.14
N THR A 120 -18.70 11.36 -14.67
CA THR A 120 -18.30 9.99 -14.29
C THR A 120 -17.68 9.17 -15.41
N ASP A 121 -17.78 9.63 -16.66
CA ASP A 121 -17.37 8.92 -17.87
C ASP A 121 -15.97 9.35 -18.38
N ASN A 122 -15.51 10.55 -18.02
CA ASN A 122 -14.19 11.07 -18.36
C ASN A 122 -13.36 11.39 -17.10
N PRO A 123 -12.78 10.38 -16.44
CA PRO A 123 -12.22 10.52 -15.09
C PRO A 123 -11.01 11.45 -15.00
N HIS A 124 -10.25 11.67 -16.09
CA HIS A 124 -9.09 12.56 -16.15
C HIS A 124 -9.23 13.67 -17.22
N GLY A 125 -10.48 14.09 -17.45
CA GLY A 125 -10.87 15.15 -18.37
C GLY A 125 -10.42 16.56 -17.96
N LYS A 126 -11.01 17.59 -18.59
CA LYS A 126 -10.66 19.01 -18.36
C LYS A 126 -10.88 19.42 -16.90
N GLU A 127 -11.97 18.96 -16.31
CA GLU A 127 -12.44 19.26 -14.96
C GLU A 127 -11.54 18.61 -13.91
N PHE A 128 -11.17 17.34 -14.11
CA PHE A 128 -10.15 16.70 -13.29
C PHE A 128 -8.83 17.47 -13.33
N LYS A 129 -8.37 17.88 -14.52
CA LYS A 129 -7.11 18.65 -14.65
C LYS A 129 -7.18 19.99 -13.94
N ALA A 130 -8.35 20.64 -13.93
CA ALA A 130 -8.55 21.87 -13.18
C ALA A 130 -8.44 21.63 -11.66
N TRP A 131 -9.07 20.58 -11.14
CA TRP A 131 -8.92 20.18 -9.73
C TRP A 131 -7.47 19.80 -9.39
N ALA A 132 -6.82 19.02 -10.25
CA ALA A 132 -5.43 18.61 -10.07
C ALA A 132 -4.48 19.82 -10.03
N ALA A 133 -4.67 20.80 -10.91
CA ALA A 133 -3.91 22.04 -10.91
C ALA A 133 -4.15 22.85 -9.63
N LYS A 134 -5.42 23.00 -9.21
CA LYS A 134 -5.78 23.69 -7.96
C LYS A 134 -5.14 23.02 -6.75
N CYS A 135 -5.26 21.70 -6.60
CA CYS A 135 -4.62 20.93 -5.53
C CYS A 135 -3.10 21.11 -5.53
N SER A 136 -2.46 20.97 -6.69
CA SER A 136 -0.99 21.08 -6.81
C SER A 136 -0.50 22.48 -6.46
N GLN A 137 -1.25 23.53 -6.82
CA GLN A 137 -0.91 24.91 -6.48
C GLN A 137 -1.11 25.18 -4.98
N THR A 138 -2.27 24.82 -4.42
CA THR A 138 -2.61 25.10 -3.02
C THR A 138 -1.71 24.36 -2.02
N PHE A 139 -1.24 23.16 -2.38
CA PHE A 139 -0.42 22.32 -1.51
C PHE A 139 1.02 22.14 -2.03
N ALA A 140 1.50 23.08 -2.85
CA ALA A 140 2.85 23.04 -3.42
C ALA A 140 3.95 22.96 -2.34
N SER A 141 3.78 23.67 -1.22
CA SER A 141 4.73 23.65 -0.09
C SER A 141 4.82 22.29 0.62
N GLN A 142 3.81 21.43 0.46
CA GLN A 142 3.80 20.05 0.93
C GLN A 142 4.25 19.06 -0.16
N GLY A 143 4.77 19.56 -1.29
CA GLY A 143 5.26 18.75 -2.41
C GLY A 143 4.17 18.02 -3.20
N ILE A 144 2.92 18.49 -3.13
CA ILE A 144 1.80 17.86 -3.83
C ILE A 144 1.83 18.20 -5.31
N LYS A 145 1.81 17.17 -6.15
CA LYS A 145 1.76 17.27 -7.61
C LYS A 145 0.84 16.19 -8.15
N VAL A 146 -0.41 16.56 -8.37
CA VAL A 146 -1.42 15.66 -8.94
C VAL A 146 -1.19 15.55 -10.45
N THR A 147 -1.00 14.32 -10.93
CA THR A 147 -0.90 14.03 -12.38
C THR A 147 -2.08 13.17 -12.83
N THR A 148 -2.31 13.03 -14.13
CA THR A 148 -3.40 12.20 -14.67
C THR A 148 -3.06 10.71 -14.74
N LYS A 149 -1.79 10.34 -14.59
CA LYS A 149 -1.34 8.94 -14.58
C LYS A 149 -1.04 8.52 -13.15
N HIS A 150 -1.38 7.29 -12.81
CA HIS A 150 -0.94 6.65 -11.58
C HIS A 150 0.52 6.17 -11.69
N SER A 151 1.42 7.03 -12.17
CA SER A 151 2.83 6.69 -12.36
C SER A 151 3.56 6.80 -11.01
N TYR A 152 3.49 5.74 -10.21
CA TYR A 152 4.29 5.60 -9.00
C TYR A 152 5.31 4.48 -9.19
N GLU A 153 6.54 4.68 -8.71
CA GLU A 153 7.51 3.58 -8.59
C GLU A 153 7.09 2.66 -7.45
N ILE A 154 6.39 1.58 -7.77
CA ILE A 154 5.95 0.58 -6.79
C ILE A 154 7.17 -0.22 -6.32
N ASP A 155 7.48 -0.16 -5.02
CA ASP A 155 8.54 -0.98 -4.42
C ASP A 155 8.07 -2.44 -4.28
N PHE A 156 8.31 -3.24 -5.31
CA PHE A 156 7.98 -4.66 -5.26
C PHE A 156 8.98 -5.43 -4.39
N LYS A 157 8.44 -6.16 -3.41
CA LYS A 157 9.22 -6.99 -2.49
C LYS A 157 9.97 -8.12 -3.21
N TYR A 158 9.36 -8.68 -4.25
CA TYR A 158 9.94 -9.75 -5.04
C TYR A 158 10.02 -9.36 -6.52
N VAL A 159 11.20 -9.50 -7.12
CA VAL A 159 11.41 -9.30 -8.55
C VAL A 159 12.06 -10.55 -9.09
N TRP A 160 11.59 -10.99 -10.25
CA TRP A 160 12.11 -12.14 -10.98
C TRP A 160 12.45 -11.70 -12.41
N ALA A 161 13.56 -12.19 -12.96
CA ALA A 161 13.95 -11.94 -14.34
C ALA A 161 13.97 -13.26 -15.12
N CYS A 162 13.55 -13.21 -16.38
CA CYS A 162 13.77 -14.33 -17.27
C CYS A 162 15.25 -14.45 -17.64
N THR A 163 15.79 -15.67 -17.54
CA THR A 163 17.20 -15.95 -17.81
C THR A 163 17.59 -15.84 -19.29
N ALA A 164 16.62 -15.82 -20.20
CA ALA A 164 16.88 -15.74 -21.65
C ALA A 164 16.54 -14.36 -22.22
N CYS A 165 15.31 -13.88 -22.02
CA CYS A 165 14.84 -12.63 -22.64
C CYS A 165 14.86 -11.42 -21.68
N GLY A 166 15.26 -11.59 -20.42
CA GLY A 166 15.37 -10.51 -19.45
C GLY A 166 14.05 -9.94 -18.92
N CYS A 167 12.89 -10.41 -19.39
CA CYS A 167 11.59 -9.89 -18.92
C CYS A 167 11.46 -9.96 -17.39
N GLU A 168 11.04 -8.85 -16.79
CA GLU A 168 10.85 -8.75 -15.34
C GLU A 168 9.42 -9.07 -14.91
N TYR A 169 9.31 -9.82 -13.81
CA TYR A 169 8.06 -10.17 -13.15
C TYR A 169 8.11 -9.67 -11.71
N LYS A 170 7.42 -8.55 -11.46
CA LYS A 170 7.39 -7.90 -10.14
C LYS A 170 6.18 -8.37 -9.32
N ARG A 171 6.39 -8.67 -8.03
CA ARG A 171 5.39 -9.27 -7.12
C ARG A 171 5.53 -8.74 -5.68
N HIS A 172 4.39 -8.55 -5.00
CA HIS A 172 4.37 -8.20 -3.57
C HIS A 172 4.50 -9.41 -2.63
N SER A 173 4.25 -10.63 -3.12
CA SER A 173 4.42 -11.89 -2.39
C SER A 173 5.39 -12.82 -3.14
N LYS A 174 5.95 -13.82 -2.43
CA LYS A 174 6.84 -14.84 -3.01
C LYS A 174 6.02 -15.90 -3.75
N SER A 175 5.27 -15.49 -4.78
CA SER A 175 4.30 -16.35 -5.47
C SER A 175 4.85 -17.10 -6.69
N ILE A 176 6.02 -16.70 -7.20
CA ILE A 176 6.66 -17.38 -8.33
C ILE A 176 7.51 -18.52 -7.78
N ASP A 177 7.07 -19.75 -8.06
CA ASP A 177 7.88 -20.96 -7.93
C ASP A 177 8.59 -21.28 -9.27
N PRO A 178 9.93 -21.21 -9.37
CA PRO A 178 10.69 -21.54 -10.58
C PRO A 178 10.58 -22.99 -11.02
N LYS A 179 10.10 -23.91 -10.18
CA LYS A 179 9.85 -25.29 -10.60
C LYS A 179 8.58 -25.40 -11.44
N ARG A 180 7.58 -24.55 -11.14
CA ARG A 180 6.25 -24.58 -11.74
C ARG A 180 6.02 -23.51 -12.79
N HIS A 181 6.66 -22.35 -12.66
CA HIS A 181 6.43 -21.20 -13.52
C HIS A 181 7.60 -20.97 -14.48
N ARG A 182 7.27 -20.42 -15.65
CA ARG A 182 8.21 -20.08 -16.73
C ARG A 182 7.89 -18.71 -17.28
N CYS A 183 8.83 -18.14 -18.04
CA CYS A 183 8.60 -16.90 -18.76
C CYS A 183 7.37 -17.01 -19.67
N GLY A 184 6.44 -16.06 -19.59
CA GLY A 184 5.26 -16.03 -20.44
C GLY A 184 5.60 -15.91 -21.92
N ALA A 185 6.65 -15.14 -22.24
CA ALA A 185 7.07 -14.82 -23.61
C ALA A 185 7.90 -15.93 -24.27
N CYS A 186 9.01 -16.36 -23.64
CA CYS A 186 9.95 -17.32 -24.26
C CYS A 186 10.02 -18.68 -23.56
N LYS A 187 9.20 -18.92 -22.53
CA LYS A 187 9.15 -20.18 -21.74
C LYS A 187 10.43 -20.57 -21.01
N ALA A 188 11.48 -19.76 -21.02
CA ALA A 188 12.70 -19.99 -20.26
C ALA A 188 12.47 -19.84 -18.73
N ALA A 189 13.49 -20.24 -17.96
CA ALA A 189 13.48 -20.18 -16.50
C ALA A 189 13.38 -18.73 -15.97
N LEU A 190 12.89 -18.61 -14.73
CA LEU A 190 12.80 -17.35 -13.99
C LEU A 190 13.72 -17.43 -12.77
N GLU A 191 14.53 -16.39 -12.57
CA GLU A 191 15.42 -16.25 -11.42
C GLU A 191 15.02 -15.05 -10.57
N GLN A 192 15.02 -15.19 -9.25
CA GLN A 192 14.65 -14.11 -8.35
C GLN A 192 15.81 -13.11 -8.27
N THR A 193 15.59 -11.87 -8.69
CA THR A 193 16.56 -10.78 -8.59
C THR A 193 16.40 -9.96 -7.32
N LYS A 194 15.21 -9.94 -6.71
CA LYS A 194 14.93 -9.25 -5.44
C LYS A 194 14.02 -10.06 -4.52
N PRO A 195 14.31 -10.11 -3.19
CA PRO A 195 15.64 -9.88 -2.64
C PRO A 195 16.63 -10.88 -3.28
N THR A 196 17.90 -10.51 -3.42
CA THR A 196 18.92 -11.44 -3.94
C THR A 196 18.87 -12.73 -3.13
N PRO A 197 18.64 -13.89 -3.76
CA PRO A 197 18.64 -15.16 -3.07
C PRO A 197 19.93 -15.30 -2.30
N ARG A 198 19.83 -15.55 -0.99
CA ARG A 198 20.99 -16.03 -0.24
C ARG A 198 21.40 -17.32 -0.94
N GLN A 199 22.62 -17.40 -1.44
CA GLN A 199 23.18 -18.64 -1.97
C GLN A 199 23.04 -19.68 -0.86
N THR A 200 22.00 -20.51 -0.95
CA THR A 200 21.99 -21.80 -0.27
C THR A 200 23.08 -22.58 -0.99
N PRO A 201 24.11 -23.07 -0.29
CA PRO A 201 25.12 -23.91 -0.90
C PRO A 201 24.41 -24.96 -1.76
N SER A 202 24.61 -24.88 -3.06
CA SER A 202 24.30 -25.97 -3.96
C SER A 202 25.23 -27.10 -3.58
N THR A 203 24.68 -28.28 -3.26
CA THR A 203 25.28 -29.41 -2.53
C THR A 203 25.11 -29.28 -1.02
N GLY A 204 24.75 -30.38 -0.35
CA GLY A 204 24.47 -30.46 1.09
C GLY A 204 25.66 -30.18 2.02
N GLN A 205 26.58 -29.29 1.63
CA GLN A 205 27.61 -28.75 2.50
C GLN A 205 26.97 -27.78 3.50
N LEU A 206 26.84 -28.27 4.74
CA LEU A 206 26.58 -27.46 5.91
C LEU A 206 27.61 -26.32 5.95
N SER A 207 27.16 -25.09 6.18
CA SER A 207 28.06 -23.96 6.43
C SER A 207 28.98 -24.28 7.62
N GLY A 208 30.17 -23.65 7.68
CA GLY A 208 31.10 -23.86 8.80
C GLY A 208 30.45 -23.66 10.17
N TYR A 209 29.52 -22.71 10.29
CA TYR A 209 28.74 -22.51 11.51
C TYR A 209 27.80 -23.68 11.80
N GLN A 210 27.12 -24.23 10.79
CA GLN A 210 26.24 -25.38 10.98
C GLN A 210 26.99 -26.66 11.37
N LEU A 211 28.21 -26.87 10.83
CA LEU A 211 29.10 -27.94 11.26
C LEU A 211 29.51 -27.75 12.72
N PHE A 212 29.93 -26.54 13.08
CA PHE A 212 30.31 -26.19 14.44
C PHE A 212 29.16 -26.38 15.45
N VAL A 213 27.94 -25.93 15.11
CA VAL A 213 26.76 -26.14 15.94
C VAL A 213 26.48 -27.63 16.12
N LYS A 214 26.59 -28.45 15.06
CA LYS A 214 26.37 -29.90 15.14
C LYS A 214 27.36 -30.57 16.09
N GLU A 215 28.62 -30.17 16.04
CA GLU A 215 29.69 -30.69 16.91
C GLU A 215 29.53 -30.24 18.37
N GLN A 216 29.28 -28.95 18.58
CA GLN A 216 29.19 -28.37 19.93
C GLN A 216 27.86 -28.68 20.63
N MET A 217 26.78 -28.97 19.91
CA MET A 217 25.47 -29.24 20.51
C MET A 217 25.49 -30.41 21.48
N LYS A 218 26.22 -31.50 21.15
CA LYS A 218 26.31 -32.67 22.04
C LYS A 218 27.08 -32.34 23.31
N ILE A 219 28.20 -31.62 23.18
CA ILE A 219 29.08 -31.22 24.28
C ILE A 219 28.36 -30.26 25.23
N VAL A 220 27.75 -29.19 24.69
CA VAL A 220 27.08 -28.18 25.51
C VAL A 220 25.83 -28.76 26.18
N LYS A 221 25.12 -29.72 25.55
CA LYS A 221 24.02 -30.44 26.20
C LYS A 221 24.48 -31.35 27.35
N SER A 222 25.61 -32.02 27.22
CA SER A 222 26.15 -32.84 28.31
C SER A 222 26.68 -31.99 29.47
N GLU A 223 27.25 -30.82 29.17
CA GLU A 223 27.72 -29.86 30.19
C GLU A 223 26.55 -29.12 30.86
N ASN A 224 25.40 -29.00 30.19
CA ASN A 224 24.23 -28.25 30.65
C ASN A 224 22.93 -29.06 30.47
N PRO A 225 22.76 -30.19 31.18
CA PRO A 225 21.67 -31.14 30.94
C PRO A 225 20.27 -30.60 31.26
N SER A 226 20.17 -29.60 32.15
CA SER A 226 18.90 -28.98 32.55
C SER A 226 18.64 -27.63 31.89
N SER A 227 19.56 -27.14 31.05
CA SER A 227 19.42 -25.81 30.44
C SER A 227 18.42 -25.83 29.28
N PRO A 228 17.55 -24.82 29.16
CA PRO A 228 16.68 -24.66 28.01
C PRO A 228 17.47 -24.55 26.70
N GLN A 229 16.90 -25.07 25.61
CA GLN A 229 17.53 -25.06 24.28
C GLN A 229 18.03 -23.67 23.84
N LYS A 230 17.35 -22.58 24.26
CA LYS A 230 17.76 -21.20 23.99
C LYS A 230 19.14 -20.85 24.58
N GLU A 231 19.39 -21.29 25.81
CA GLU A 231 20.62 -21.05 26.55
C GLU A 231 21.79 -21.86 25.95
N ILE A 232 21.51 -23.13 25.61
CA ILE A 232 22.44 -24.01 24.88
C ILE A 232 22.89 -23.36 23.56
N MET A 233 21.95 -22.80 22.79
CA MET A 233 22.27 -22.09 21.54
C MET A 233 23.07 -20.81 21.76
N SER A 234 22.84 -20.10 22.87
CA SER A 234 23.62 -18.91 23.24
C SER A 234 25.08 -19.26 23.52
N ILE A 235 25.31 -20.31 24.31
CA ILE A 235 26.66 -20.80 24.63
C ILE A 235 27.40 -21.23 23.36
N ILE A 236 26.73 -21.94 22.44
CA ILE A 236 27.34 -22.34 21.16
C ILE A 236 27.68 -21.11 20.31
N ALA A 237 26.83 -20.08 20.31
CA ALA A 237 27.10 -18.84 19.58
C ALA A 237 28.31 -18.08 20.13
N GLU A 238 28.48 -18.04 21.45
CA GLU A 238 29.67 -17.46 22.11
C GLU A 238 30.94 -18.25 21.80
N LYS A 239 30.88 -19.59 21.86
CA LYS A 239 32.00 -20.47 21.48
C LYS A 239 32.40 -20.23 20.01
N TRP A 240 31.44 -20.04 19.10
CA TRP A 240 31.72 -19.73 17.69
C TRP A 240 32.35 -18.34 17.49
N ALA A 241 31.89 -17.34 18.24
CA ALA A 241 32.46 -16.00 18.19
C ALA A 241 33.94 -15.99 18.61
N LYS A 242 34.28 -16.72 19.68
CA LYS A 242 35.66 -16.92 20.16
C LYS A 242 36.52 -17.75 19.20
N ALA A 243 35.94 -18.71 18.49
CA ALA A 243 36.66 -19.49 17.48
C ALA A 243 36.95 -18.71 16.19
N LYS A 244 36.36 -17.52 16.03
CA LYS A 244 36.52 -16.63 14.87
C LYS A 244 37.32 -15.36 15.15
N SER A 245 37.64 -15.09 16.41
CA SER A 245 38.55 -14.02 16.86
C SER A 245 39.98 -14.52 16.90
#